data_AF-A0A368DYG8-F1
#
_entry.id   AF-A0A368DYG8-F1
#
_cell.length_a   1.000
_cell.length_b   1.000
_cell.length_c   1.000
_cell.angle_alpha   90.00
_cell.angle_beta   90.00
_cell.angle_gamma   90.00
#
_symmetry.space_group_name_H-M   'P 1'
#
loop_
_entity.id
_entity.type
_entity.pdbx_description
1 polymer ?
#
loop_
_entity_poly.entity_id
_entity_poly.type
_entity_poly.pdbx_seq_one_letter_code
_entity_poly.pdbx_strand_id
1 'polypeptide(L)'
;MKLLTDDENFREYLMGFDELRVRDIGNEYIPTQIKKQSLKECAEYLCEYVHDNFNVSSIDLEAPDEVQQSQVVSYIDQLSRGMIHSFYDGYMESYGVIEDLMILNEYNRIELIQRLTGRPMDYLELINREILN
;
A
#
# COMPACT_ATOMS: atom_id res chain seq x y z
N MET A 1 -23.18 -11.11 -5.62
CA MET A 1 -21.78 -10.82 -6.02
C MET A 1 -21.11 -10.10 -4.87
N LYS A 2 -20.32 -10.80 -4.05
CA LYS A 2 -19.85 -10.32 -2.73
C LYS A 2 -18.82 -9.19 -2.89
N LEU A 3 -19.27 -7.95 -2.68
CA LEU A 3 -18.46 -6.76 -2.92
C LEU A 3 -17.15 -6.74 -2.08
N LEU A 4 -17.17 -7.29 -0.86
CA LEU A 4 -16.09 -7.10 0.13
C LEU A 4 -15.39 -8.37 0.61
N THR A 5 -15.97 -9.55 0.39
CA THR A 5 -15.34 -10.82 0.82
C THR A 5 -14.42 -11.42 -0.24
N ASP A 6 -14.44 -10.87 -1.44
CA ASP A 6 -13.66 -11.32 -2.59
C ASP A 6 -12.66 -10.21 -2.95
N ASP A 7 -11.38 -10.58 -3.06
CA ASP A 7 -10.29 -9.64 -3.27
C ASP A 7 -10.38 -8.97 -4.64
N GLU A 8 -10.87 -9.68 -5.65
CA GLU A 8 -11.01 -9.14 -7.01
C GLU A 8 -12.12 -8.08 -7.05
N ASN A 9 -13.29 -8.39 -6.48
CA ASN A 9 -14.37 -7.40 -6.37
C ASN A 9 -13.98 -6.19 -5.51
N PHE A 10 -13.24 -6.41 -4.41
CA PHE A 10 -12.80 -5.33 -3.54
C PHE A 10 -11.77 -4.43 -4.23
N ARG A 11 -10.80 -5.03 -4.93
CA ARG A 11 -9.82 -4.32 -5.77
C ARG A 11 -10.53 -3.48 -6.83
N GLU A 12 -11.41 -4.07 -7.63
CA GLU A 12 -12.17 -3.35 -8.66
C GLU A 12 -13.00 -2.20 -8.07
N TYR A 13 -13.60 -2.42 -6.90
CA TYR A 13 -14.35 -1.38 -6.21
C TYR A 13 -13.46 -0.21 -5.78
N LEU A 14 -12.27 -0.48 -5.24
CA LEU A 14 -11.29 0.56 -4.88
C LEU A 14 -10.78 1.33 -6.10
N MET A 15 -10.55 0.65 -7.23
CA MET A 15 -10.13 1.28 -8.48
C MET A 15 -11.19 2.24 -9.06
N GLY A 16 -12.45 2.14 -8.62
CA GLY A 16 -13.52 3.07 -9.02
C GLY A 16 -13.51 4.41 -8.27
N PHE A 17 -12.66 4.59 -7.26
CA PHE A 17 -12.55 5.84 -6.50
C PHE A 17 -11.45 6.76 -7.04
N ASP A 18 -11.43 8.00 -6.53
CA ASP A 18 -10.32 8.93 -6.75
C ASP A 18 -9.00 8.34 -6.23
N GLU A 19 -8.01 8.24 -7.11
CA GLU A 19 -6.76 7.52 -6.84
C GLU A 19 -5.97 8.11 -5.67
N LEU A 20 -5.87 9.44 -5.60
CA LEU A 20 -5.16 10.12 -4.51
C LEU A 20 -5.85 9.86 -3.17
N ARG A 21 -7.18 9.91 -3.16
CA ARG A 21 -7.97 9.64 -1.95
C ARG A 21 -7.83 8.20 -1.47
N VAL A 22 -7.82 7.22 -2.38
CA VAL A 22 -7.59 5.81 -2.04
C VAL A 22 -6.19 5.61 -1.50
N ARG A 23 -5.17 6.20 -2.14
CA ARG A 23 -3.79 6.13 -1.68
C ARG A 23 -3.66 6.68 -0.26
N ASP A 24 -4.11 7.91 -0.02
CA ASP A 24 -3.89 8.60 1.25
C ASP A 24 -4.62 7.91 2.42
N ILE A 25 -5.91 7.58 2.22
CA ILE A 25 -6.70 6.92 3.28
C ILE A 25 -6.28 5.45 3.43
N GLY A 26 -6.08 4.74 2.32
CA GLY A 26 -5.70 3.33 2.30
C GLY A 26 -4.35 3.07 2.96
N ASN A 27 -3.38 3.95 2.75
CA ASN A 27 -2.05 3.86 3.36
C ASN A 27 -2.14 3.74 4.91
N GLU A 28 -3.11 4.40 5.56
CA GLU A 28 -3.28 4.30 7.02
C GLU A 28 -3.63 2.89 7.51
N TYR A 29 -4.26 2.07 6.67
CA TYR A 29 -4.70 0.71 7.02
C TYR A 29 -3.63 -0.36 6.83
N ILE A 30 -2.56 -0.05 6.09
CA ILE A 30 -1.50 -1.00 5.78
C ILE A 30 -0.49 -1.05 6.94
N PRO A 31 -0.23 -2.22 7.54
CA PRO A 31 0.77 -2.37 8.59
C PRO A 31 2.18 -2.04 8.07
N THR A 32 3.02 -1.45 8.94
CA THR A 32 4.42 -1.11 8.60
C THR A 32 5.20 -2.29 8.04
N GLN A 33 4.94 -3.52 8.51
CA GLN A 33 5.64 -4.71 8.01
C GLN A 33 5.31 -5.00 6.54
N ILE A 34 4.06 -4.81 6.13
CA ILE A 34 3.65 -4.97 4.74
C ILE A 34 4.28 -3.87 3.89
N LYS A 35 4.22 -2.61 4.34
CA LYS A 35 4.90 -1.49 3.66
C LYS A 35 6.39 -1.75 3.43
N LYS A 36 7.07 -2.24 4.46
CA LYS A 36 8.49 -2.59 4.39
C LYS A 36 8.73 -3.71 3.37
N GLN A 37 7.87 -4.70 3.32
CA GLN A 37 7.96 -5.82 2.39
C GLN A 37 7.73 -5.36 0.95
N SER A 38 6.65 -4.61 0.68
CA SER A 38 6.33 -4.11 -0.66
C SER A 38 7.43 -3.19 -1.20
N LEU A 39 8.00 -2.32 -0.36
CA LEU A 39 9.18 -1.53 -0.76
C LEU A 39 10.39 -2.40 -1.13
N LYS A 40 10.62 -3.52 -0.43
CA LYS A 40 11.71 -4.45 -0.81
C LYS A 40 11.43 -5.17 -2.11
N GLU A 41 10.18 -5.51 -2.39
CA GLU A 41 9.77 -6.13 -3.65
C GLU A 41 9.98 -5.18 -4.82
N CYS A 42 9.82 -3.86 -4.60
CA CYS A 42 10.13 -2.82 -5.58
C CYS A 42 11.62 -2.39 -5.59
N ALA A 43 12.51 -3.06 -4.85
CA ALA A 43 13.88 -2.57 -4.63
C ALA A 43 14.69 -2.36 -5.92
N GLU A 44 14.40 -3.12 -6.98
CA GLU A 44 15.04 -2.96 -8.29
C GLU A 44 14.77 -1.59 -8.96
N TYR A 45 13.67 -0.91 -8.60
CA TYR A 45 13.27 0.38 -9.16
C TYR A 45 13.52 1.56 -8.21
N LEU A 46 14.12 1.30 -7.04
CA LEU A 46 14.21 2.26 -5.95
C LEU A 46 15.57 2.92 -5.80
N CYS A 47 16.59 2.51 -6.56
CA CYS A 47 17.96 2.99 -6.40
C CYS A 47 18.07 4.51 -6.56
N GLU A 48 17.63 5.05 -7.70
CA GLU A 48 17.63 6.49 -7.96
C GLU A 48 16.74 7.24 -6.97
N TYR A 49 15.54 6.72 -6.70
CA TYR A 49 14.61 7.34 -5.75
C TYR A 49 15.23 7.47 -4.36
N VAL A 50 15.87 6.40 -3.87
CA VAL A 50 16.51 6.41 -2.55
C VAL A 50 17.71 7.35 -2.52
N HIS A 51 18.55 7.28 -3.54
CA HIS A 51 19.73 8.15 -3.66
C HIS A 51 19.32 9.63 -3.61
N ASP A 52 18.32 10.02 -4.40
CA ASP A 52 17.93 11.42 -4.58
C ASP A 52 17.09 11.97 -3.41
N ASN A 53 16.17 11.17 -2.86
CA ASN A 53 15.22 11.65 -1.84
C ASN A 53 15.72 11.46 -0.41
N PHE A 54 16.66 10.54 -0.17
CA PHE A 54 17.22 10.28 1.16
C PHE A 54 18.71 10.59 1.27
N ASN A 55 19.34 11.06 0.18
CA ASN A 55 20.76 11.43 0.13
C ASN A 55 21.67 10.29 0.60
N VAL A 56 21.35 9.06 0.20
CA VAL A 56 22.05 7.84 0.63
C VAL A 56 23.19 7.57 -0.34
N SER A 57 24.37 8.12 -0.03
CA SER A 57 25.57 7.96 -0.86
C SER A 57 26.15 6.54 -0.87
N SER A 58 25.59 5.62 -0.08
CA SER A 58 26.03 4.21 -0.05
C SER A 58 25.38 3.36 -1.15
N ILE A 59 24.39 3.90 -1.88
CA ILE A 59 23.88 3.25 -3.08
C ILE A 59 24.81 3.62 -4.23
N ASP A 60 25.46 2.60 -4.80
CA ASP A 60 26.35 2.76 -5.94
C ASP A 60 25.54 2.59 -7.23
N LEU A 61 25.14 3.71 -7.83
CA LEU A 61 24.31 3.73 -9.05
C LEU A 61 25.04 3.19 -10.30
N GLU A 62 26.36 3.00 -10.23
CA GLU A 62 27.16 2.43 -11.32
C GLU A 62 27.40 0.91 -11.13
N ALA A 63 26.97 0.35 -9.99
CA ALA A 63 27.09 -1.08 -9.73
C ALA A 63 26.05 -1.89 -10.56
N PRO A 64 26.26 -3.21 -10.75
CA PRO A 64 25.26 -4.05 -11.40
C PRO A 64 23.91 -4.05 -10.64
N ASP A 65 22.80 -4.18 -11.36
CA ASP A 65 21.43 -4.11 -10.82
C ASP A 65 21.21 -4.96 -9.56
N GLU A 66 21.69 -6.20 -9.54
CA GLU A 66 21.59 -7.11 -8.39
C GLU A 66 22.28 -6.56 -7.12
N VAL A 67 23.40 -5.85 -7.31
CA VAL A 67 24.15 -5.21 -6.23
C VAL A 67 23.38 -4.00 -5.73
N GLN A 68 22.83 -3.17 -6.62
CA GLN A 68 22.05 -2.01 -6.23
C GLN A 68 20.78 -2.42 -5.48
N GLN A 69 20.06 -3.42 -5.98
CA GLN A 69 18.89 -3.99 -5.31
C GLN A 69 19.23 -4.47 -3.90
N SER A 70 20.36 -5.17 -3.74
CA SER A 70 20.83 -5.64 -2.42
C SER A 70 21.17 -4.49 -1.47
N GLN A 71 21.73 -3.40 -1.98
CA GLN A 71 21.99 -2.18 -1.21
C GLN A 71 20.69 -1.51 -0.75
N VAL A 72 19.70 -1.39 -1.65
CA VAL A 72 18.38 -0.82 -1.34
C VAL A 72 17.66 -1.66 -0.28
N VAL A 73 17.62 -2.98 -0.43
CA VAL A 73 17.01 -3.88 0.57
C VAL A 73 17.69 -3.71 1.93
N SER A 74 19.02 -3.65 1.95
CA SER A 74 19.81 -3.44 3.18
C SER A 74 19.51 -2.08 3.83
N TYR A 75 19.33 -1.03 3.03
CA TYR A 75 18.93 0.29 3.50
C TYR A 75 17.52 0.25 4.12
N ILE A 76 16.53 -0.30 3.41
CA ILE A 76 15.15 -0.47 3.89
C ILE A 76 15.13 -1.23 5.22
N ASP A 77 16.04 -2.20 5.40
CA ASP A 77 16.10 -2.99 6.63
C ASP A 77 16.47 -2.20 7.88
N GLN A 78 17.25 -1.13 7.72
CA GLN A 78 17.74 -0.28 8.79
C GLN A 78 16.78 0.86 9.14
N LEU A 79 15.76 1.09 8.31
CA LEU A 79 14.81 2.18 8.50
C LEU A 79 13.94 2.01 9.74
N SER A 80 13.74 3.11 10.47
CA SER A 80 12.77 3.17 11.56
C SER A 80 11.35 3.04 11.02
N ARG A 81 10.38 2.68 11.89
CA ARG A 81 8.96 2.62 11.54
C ARG A 81 8.48 3.91 10.86
N GLY A 82 8.80 5.06 11.42
CA GLY A 82 8.39 6.36 10.86
C GLY A 82 8.95 6.60 9.45
N MET A 83 10.20 6.22 9.21
CA MET A 83 10.82 6.36 7.89
C MET A 83 10.22 5.40 6.86
N ILE A 84 9.86 4.17 7.25
CA ILE A 84 9.13 3.24 6.36
C ILE A 84 7.78 3.84 5.96
N HIS A 85 7.06 4.45 6.90
CA HIS A 85 5.79 5.10 6.60
C HIS A 85 5.98 6.24 5.58
N SER A 86 6.93 7.14 5.80
CA SER A 86 7.19 8.26 4.87
C SER A 86 7.71 7.80 3.51
N PHE A 87 8.56 6.78 3.48
CA PHE A 87 9.06 6.23 2.21
C PHE A 87 7.92 5.59 1.42
N TYR A 88 7.15 4.71 2.05
CA TYR A 88 6.01 4.09 1.40
C TYR A 88 5.01 5.13 0.86
N ASP A 89 4.68 6.15 1.66
CA ASP A 89 3.78 7.24 1.23
C ASP A 89 4.34 8.07 0.07
N GLY A 90 5.66 8.29 0.04
CA GLY A 90 6.33 9.08 -0.99
C GLY A 90 6.56 8.33 -2.31
N TYR A 91 6.54 7.00 -2.30
CA TYR A 91 6.85 6.17 -3.46
C TYR A 91 5.63 5.41 -4.01
N MET A 92 4.80 4.82 -3.14
CA MET A 92 3.75 3.91 -3.58
C MET A 92 2.58 4.65 -4.18
N GLU A 93 2.25 4.26 -5.41
CA GLU A 93 1.08 4.73 -6.13
C GLU A 93 -0.20 4.02 -5.67
N SER A 94 -1.34 4.56 -6.06
CA SER A 94 -2.67 4.07 -5.71
C SER A 94 -2.84 2.57 -5.96
N TYR A 95 -2.35 2.06 -7.09
CA TYR A 95 -2.43 0.63 -7.43
C TYR A 95 -1.65 -0.25 -6.44
N GLY A 96 -0.41 0.13 -6.09
CA GLY A 96 0.39 -0.61 -5.12
C GLY A 96 -0.24 -0.60 -3.72
N VAL A 97 -0.83 0.54 -3.33
CA VAL A 97 -1.62 0.65 -2.09
C VAL A 97 -2.83 -0.29 -2.14
N ILE A 98 -3.55 -0.36 -3.25
CA ILE A 98 -4.71 -1.26 -3.41
C ILE A 98 -4.30 -2.73 -3.26
N GLU A 99 -3.21 -3.17 -3.87
CA GLU A 99 -2.74 -4.56 -3.71
C GLU A 99 -2.42 -4.87 -2.24
N ASP A 100 -1.74 -3.97 -1.54
CA ASP A 100 -1.41 -4.16 -0.13
C ASP A 100 -2.65 -4.14 0.79
N LEU A 101 -3.75 -3.51 0.37
CA LEU A 101 -5.02 -3.53 1.09
C LEU A 101 -5.75 -4.87 1.01
N MET A 102 -5.35 -5.79 0.14
CA MET A 102 -5.99 -7.12 0.04
C MET A 102 -5.81 -7.95 1.32
N ILE A 103 -4.81 -7.63 2.14
CA ILE A 103 -4.62 -8.24 3.47
C ILE A 103 -5.78 -7.95 4.45
N LEU A 104 -6.60 -6.93 4.19
CA LEU A 104 -7.62 -6.50 5.12
C LEU A 104 -8.73 -7.54 5.24
N ASN A 105 -9.18 -7.77 6.47
CA ASN A 105 -10.38 -8.55 6.73
C ASN A 105 -11.64 -7.75 6.36
N GLU A 106 -12.78 -8.43 6.31
CA GLU A 106 -14.07 -7.85 5.94
C GLU A 106 -14.42 -6.57 6.74
N TYR A 107 -14.21 -6.57 8.05
CA TYR A 107 -14.49 -5.42 8.90
C TYR A 107 -13.66 -4.19 8.51
N ASN A 108 -12.35 -4.37 8.33
CA ASN A 108 -11.44 -3.30 7.95
C ASN A 108 -11.74 -2.79 6.52
N ARG A 109 -12.18 -3.67 5.61
CA ARG A 109 -12.62 -3.27 4.26
C ARG A 109 -13.86 -2.37 4.33
N ILE A 110 -14.84 -2.72 5.16
CA ILE A 110 -16.04 -1.90 5.38
C ILE A 110 -15.65 -0.54 5.99
N GLU A 111 -14.77 -0.53 6.99
CA GLU A 111 -14.30 0.71 7.63
C GLU A 111 -13.57 1.62 6.63
N LEU A 112 -12.69 1.06 5.79
CA LEU A 112 -12.03 1.81 4.74
C LEU A 112 -13.06 2.45 3.78
N ILE A 113 -14.04 1.67 3.33
CA ILE A 113 -15.09 2.18 2.42
C ILE A 113 -15.94 3.26 3.11
N GLN A 114 -16.19 3.13 4.40
CA GLN A 114 -16.87 4.15 5.18
C GLN A 114 -16.09 5.46 5.17
N ARG A 115 -14.77 5.44 5.31
CA ARG A 115 -13.93 6.64 5.18
C ARG A 115 -13.85 7.20 3.76
N LEU A 116 -13.82 6.33 2.75
CA LEU A 116 -13.80 6.74 1.34
C LEU A 116 -15.12 7.39 0.91
N THR A 117 -16.26 6.85 1.36
CA THR A 117 -17.60 7.25 0.89
C THR A 117 -18.34 8.20 1.83
N GLY A 118 -18.01 8.21 3.12
CA GLY A 118 -18.77 8.88 4.18
C GLY A 118 -20.11 8.22 4.49
N ARG A 119 -20.40 7.03 3.94
CA ARG A 119 -21.67 6.33 4.18
C ARG A 119 -21.71 5.69 5.56
N PRO A 120 -22.89 5.57 6.20
CA PRO A 120 -23.01 4.94 7.51
C PRO A 120 -22.52 3.49 7.51
N MET A 121 -21.86 3.07 8.60
CA MET A 121 -21.35 1.70 8.77
C MET A 121 -22.47 0.66 8.62
N ASP A 122 -23.60 0.85 9.29
CA ASP A 122 -24.75 -0.05 9.25
C ASP A 122 -25.30 -0.25 7.82
N TYR A 123 -25.24 0.80 6.98
CA TYR A 123 -25.66 0.72 5.59
C TYR A 123 -24.70 -0.15 4.77
N LEU A 124 -23.40 0.01 4.99
CA LEU A 124 -22.36 -0.76 4.29
C LEU A 124 -22.37 -2.23 4.75
N GLU A 125 -22.56 -2.49 6.05
CA GLU A 125 -22.76 -3.83 6.57
C GLU A 125 -24.01 -4.49 5.98
N LEU A 126 -25.12 -3.75 5.85
CA LEU A 126 -26.35 -4.26 5.27
C LEU A 126 -26.16 -4.65 3.80
N ILE A 127 -25.56 -3.77 2.98
CA ILE A 127 -25.24 -4.10 1.58
C ILE A 127 -24.36 -5.34 1.52
N ASN A 128 -23.35 -5.43 2.38
CA ASN A 128 -22.46 -6.58 2.37
C ASN A 128 -23.22 -7.87 2.72
N ARG A 129 -24.18 -7.83 3.66
CA ARG A 129 -25.00 -8.97 4.08
C ARG A 129 -26.12 -9.35 3.11
N GLU A 130 -26.80 -8.38 2.49
CA GLU A 130 -27.87 -8.67 1.52
C GLU A 130 -27.34 -9.35 0.26
N ILE A 131 -26.07 -9.13 -0.06
CA ILE A 131 -25.35 -9.82 -1.13
C ILE A 131 -24.92 -11.25 -0.73
N LEU A 132 -24.93 -11.59 0.57
CA LEU A 132 -24.58 -12.91 1.11
C LEU A 132 -25.76 -13.91 1.15
N ASN A 133 -26.99 -13.44 0.97
CA ASN A 133 -28.21 -14.26 0.86
C ASN A 133 -28.64 -14.44 -0.60
#